data_AF-A0A1R2BY77-F1
#
_entry.id   AF-A0A1R2BY77-F1
#
_cell.length_a   1.000
_cell.length_b   1.000
_cell.length_c   1.000
_cell.angle_alpha   90.00
_cell.angle_beta   90.00
_cell.angle_gamma   90.00
#
_symmetry.space_group_name_H-M   'P 1'
#
loop_
_entity.id
_entity.type
_entity.pdbx_description
1 polymer ?
#
loop_
_entity_poly.entity_id
_entity_poly.type
_entity_poly.pdbx_seq_one_letter_code
_entity_poly.pdbx_strand_id
1 'polypeptide(L)'
;MENSKDILLLENKEIVALCISEIGKKKNFCNECKLEFGSTRGLRQHEGKIHSKSEKILVCSECQKMFKNKYSLKVHLKQVHEKSVKLPCDKCGKILYSKYTFKNHQRKNHPPDAKIE
;
A
#
# COMPACT_ATOMS: atom_id res chain seq x y z
N MET A 1 -11.64 2.39 -64.45
CA MET A 1 -12.48 2.86 -63.33
C MET A 1 -12.82 1.65 -62.49
N GLU A 2 -12.95 1.84 -61.17
CA GLU A 2 -12.95 0.82 -60.10
C GLU A 2 -11.53 0.37 -59.69
N ASN A 3 -11.07 0.55 -58.45
CA ASN A 3 -11.62 1.30 -57.33
C ASN A 3 -10.45 1.80 -56.47
N SER A 4 -10.35 3.11 -56.26
CA SER A 4 -9.26 3.74 -55.50
C SER A 4 -9.28 3.43 -53.98
N LYS A 5 -10.25 2.60 -53.56
CA LYS A 5 -10.43 2.13 -52.17
C LYS A 5 -9.59 0.89 -51.83
N ASP A 6 -9.16 0.11 -52.82
CA ASP A 6 -8.43 -1.15 -52.57
C ASP A 6 -6.93 -0.96 -52.36
N ILE A 7 -6.35 0.16 -52.84
CA ILE A 7 -4.92 0.47 -52.65
C ILE A 7 -4.65 0.96 -51.22
N LEU A 8 -5.62 1.61 -50.56
CA LEU A 8 -5.49 2.13 -49.19
C LEU A 8 -5.52 1.04 -48.10
N LEU A 9 -5.85 -0.22 -48.45
CA LEU A 9 -5.91 -1.32 -47.47
C LEU A 9 -4.61 -2.12 -47.34
N LEU A 10 -3.62 -1.93 -48.22
CA LEU A 10 -2.44 -2.81 -48.27
C LEU A 10 -1.19 -2.31 -47.54
N GLU A 11 -1.13 -1.03 -47.14
CA GLU A 11 0.11 -0.44 -46.60
C GLU A 11 0.11 -0.14 -45.09
N ASN A 12 -0.85 -0.64 -44.31
CA ASN A 12 -1.01 -0.19 -42.92
C ASN A 12 -1.15 -1.29 -41.86
N LYS A 13 -0.53 -2.45 -42.04
CA LYS A 13 -0.49 -3.46 -40.95
C LYS A 13 0.29 -2.97 -39.72
N GLU A 14 1.33 -2.15 -39.90
CA GLU A 14 2.12 -1.59 -38.80
C GLU A 14 1.45 -0.37 -38.15
N ILE A 15 0.84 0.53 -38.93
CA ILE A 15 0.14 1.72 -38.40
C ILE A 15 -1.17 1.32 -37.69
N VAL A 16 -1.91 0.34 -38.21
CA VAL A 16 -3.13 -0.16 -37.54
C VAL A 16 -2.77 -0.86 -36.23
N ALA A 17 -1.67 -1.61 -36.15
CA ALA A 17 -1.20 -2.23 -34.91
C ALA A 17 -0.78 -1.19 -33.85
N LEU A 18 -0.06 -0.13 -34.25
CA LEU A 18 0.32 0.98 -33.37
C LEU A 18 -0.91 1.77 -32.88
N CYS A 19 -1.88 2.06 -33.75
CA CYS A 19 -3.14 2.69 -33.38
C CYS A 19 -3.99 1.83 -32.42
N ILE A 20 -4.07 0.51 -32.64
CA ILE A 20 -4.78 -0.40 -31.72
C ILE A 20 -4.11 -0.43 -30.34
N SER A 21 -2.78 -0.34 -30.28
CA SER A 21 -2.03 -0.37 -29.00
C SER A 21 -2.21 0.89 -28.13
N GLU A 22 -2.51 2.04 -28.73
CA GLU A 22 -2.84 3.29 -28.02
C GLU A 22 -4.33 3.38 -27.63
N ILE A 23 -5.23 2.82 -28.44
CA ILE A 23 -6.69 2.86 -28.20
C ILE A 23 -7.13 1.87 -27.10
N GLY A 24 -6.28 0.91 -26.72
CA GLY A 24 -6.60 -0.16 -25.76
C GLY A 24 -6.09 0.01 -24.33
N LYS A 25 -5.29 1.03 -24.01
CA LYS A 25 -4.82 1.23 -22.63
C LYS A 25 -5.96 1.75 -21.78
N LYS A 26 -6.64 0.85 -21.06
CA LYS A 26 -7.63 1.19 -20.03
C LYS A 26 -7.01 2.15 -19.02
N LYS A 27 -7.25 3.44 -19.21
CA LYS A 27 -6.75 4.50 -18.34
C LYS A 27 -7.40 4.36 -16.97
N ASN A 28 -6.60 4.40 -15.90
CA ASN A 28 -7.10 4.24 -14.53
C ASN A 28 -7.35 5.63 -13.95
N PHE A 29 -8.50 6.24 -14.23
CA PHE A 29 -8.86 7.53 -13.66
C PHE A 29 -9.70 7.37 -12.40
N CYS A 30 -9.52 8.28 -11.44
CA CYS A 30 -10.45 8.41 -10.33
C CYS A 30 -11.76 9.03 -10.81
N ASN A 31 -12.89 8.41 -10.50
CA ASN A 31 -14.19 8.92 -10.92
C ASN A 31 -14.60 10.20 -10.18
N GLU A 32 -14.06 10.44 -8.99
CA GLU A 32 -14.38 11.60 -8.15
C GLU A 32 -13.52 12.83 -8.48
N CYS A 33 -12.19 12.69 -8.52
CA CYS A 33 -11.28 13.83 -8.75
C CYS A 33 -10.60 13.86 -10.14
N LYS A 34 -10.90 12.89 -11.00
CA LYS A 34 -10.39 12.77 -12.38
C LYS A 34 -8.86 12.65 -12.54
N LEU A 35 -8.13 12.40 -11.44
CA LEU A 35 -6.69 12.11 -11.50
C LEU A 35 -6.40 10.81 -12.25
N GLU A 36 -5.35 10.81 -13.07
CA GLU A 36 -4.88 9.66 -13.84
C GLU A 36 -3.82 8.85 -13.08
N PHE A 37 -3.91 7.53 -13.17
CA PHE A 37 -2.95 6.62 -12.57
C PHE A 37 -2.41 5.64 -13.62
N GLY A 38 -1.08 5.47 -13.62
CA GLY A 38 -0.39 4.49 -14.47
C GLY A 38 -0.65 3.02 -14.10
N SER A 39 -1.41 2.75 -13.03
CA SER A 39 -1.83 1.39 -12.66
C SER A 39 -3.14 1.36 -11.88
N THR A 40 -3.86 0.25 -12.00
CA THR A 40 -5.11 -0.01 -11.27
C THR A 40 -4.88 -0.11 -9.76
N ARG A 41 -3.70 -0.59 -9.34
CA ARG A 41 -3.27 -0.59 -7.92
C ARG A 41 -3.10 0.83 -7.38
N GLY A 42 -2.53 1.73 -8.18
CA GLY A 42 -2.38 3.15 -7.85
C GLY A 42 -3.73 3.83 -7.65
N LEU A 43 -4.64 3.64 -8.62
CA LEU A 43 -6.01 4.13 -8.54
C LEU A 43 -6.73 3.63 -7.27
N ARG A 44 -6.74 2.32 -7.03
CA ARG A 44 -7.42 1.73 -5.87
C ARG A 44 -6.87 2.22 -4.53
N GLN A 45 -5.55 2.45 -4.45
CA GLN A 45 -4.94 3.05 -3.26
C GLN A 45 -5.39 4.50 -3.07
N HIS A 46 -5.42 5.28 -4.15
CA HIS A 46 -5.88 6.66 -4.12
C HIS A 46 -7.35 6.74 -3.68
N GLU A 47 -8.24 5.97 -4.32
CA GLU A 47 -9.67 5.93 -3.97
C GLU A 47 -9.86 5.53 -2.49
N GLY A 48 -9.14 4.51 -2.03
CA GLY A 48 -9.21 4.07 -0.63
C GLY A 48 -8.62 5.04 0.41
N LYS A 49 -7.79 6.00 0.00
CA LYS A 49 -7.16 6.97 0.91
C LYS A 49 -7.83 8.34 0.88
N ILE A 50 -8.19 8.81 -0.31
CA ILE A 50 -8.63 10.19 -0.54
C ILE A 50 -10.16 10.25 -0.59
N HIS A 51 -10.80 9.21 -1.11
CA HIS A 51 -12.23 9.16 -1.41
C HIS A 51 -13.01 8.16 -0.54
N SER A 52 -12.33 7.46 0.38
CA SER A 52 -13.02 6.52 1.26
C SER A 52 -13.84 7.28 2.30
N LYS A 53 -15.17 7.32 2.10
CA LYS A 53 -16.16 7.99 2.95
C LYS A 53 -16.29 7.40 4.36
N SER A 54 -15.51 6.36 4.67
CA SER A 54 -15.38 5.83 6.02
C SER A 54 -13.94 5.44 6.23
N GLU A 55 -13.22 6.24 7.02
CA GLU A 55 -12.17 5.63 7.83
C GLU A 55 -12.90 4.55 8.64
N LYS A 56 -12.85 3.30 8.20
CA LYS A 56 -13.42 2.19 8.97
C LYS A 56 -12.53 2.02 10.19
N ILE A 57 -12.74 2.90 11.15
CA ILE A 57 -12.11 2.89 12.44
C ILE A 57 -12.50 1.55 13.05
N LEU A 58 -11.48 0.78 13.39
CA LEU A 58 -11.66 -0.50 14.04
C LEU A 58 -11.72 -0.24 15.53
N VAL A 59 -12.76 -0.78 16.16
CA VAL A 59 -13.01 -0.59 17.58
C VAL A 59 -12.57 -1.85 18.32
N CYS A 60 -11.79 -1.70 19.39
CA CYS A 60 -11.50 -2.79 20.30
C CYS A 60 -12.79 -3.22 21.01
N SER A 61 -13.14 -4.49 20.93
CA SER A 61 -14.35 -5.02 21.60
C SER A 61 -14.26 -4.99 23.13
N GLU A 62 -13.05 -5.00 23.70
CA GLU A 62 -12.83 -5.06 25.14
C GLU A 62 -12.82 -3.69 25.82
N CYS A 63 -12.22 -2.67 25.19
CA CYS A 63 -12.10 -1.33 25.79
C CYS A 63 -12.66 -0.19 24.91
N GLN A 64 -13.31 -0.52 23.79
CA GLN A 64 -13.93 0.42 22.86
C GLN A 64 -12.97 1.46 22.25
N LYS A 65 -11.65 1.25 22.37
CA LYS A 65 -10.66 2.14 21.78
C LYS A 65 -10.63 2.02 20.26
N MET A 66 -10.47 3.16 19.60
CA MET A 66 -10.54 3.33 18.15
C MET A 66 -9.16 3.26 17.49
N PHE A 67 -9.07 2.58 16.34
CA PHE A 67 -7.84 2.39 15.58
C PHE A 67 -8.05 2.59 14.08
N LYS A 68 -7.11 3.29 13.45
CA LYS A 68 -7.11 3.56 12.00
C LYS A 68 -6.89 2.32 11.11
N ASN A 69 -6.36 1.22 11.64
CA ASN A 69 -6.10 0.02 10.85
C ASN A 69 -6.00 -1.27 11.70
N LYS A 70 -6.12 -2.42 11.03
CA LYS A 70 -6.09 -3.76 11.65
C LYS A 70 -4.80 -4.05 12.40
N TYR A 71 -3.66 -3.56 11.90
CA TYR A 71 -2.36 -3.78 12.54
C TYR A 71 -2.29 -3.11 13.92
N SER A 72 -2.74 -1.85 14.01
CA SER A 72 -2.72 -1.07 15.25
C SER A 72 -3.64 -1.69 16.30
N LEU A 73 -4.86 -2.12 15.90
CA LEU A 73 -5.76 -2.85 16.79
C LEU A 73 -5.14 -4.16 17.28
N LYS A 74 -4.52 -4.96 16.40
CA LYS A 74 -3.87 -6.22 16.78
C LYS A 74 -2.72 -6.03 17.77
N VAL A 75 -1.90 -4.99 17.57
CA VAL A 75 -0.83 -4.64 18.50
C VAL A 75 -1.41 -4.23 19.85
N HIS A 76 -2.45 -3.39 19.85
CA HIS A 76 -3.13 -2.98 21.08
C HIS A 76 -3.69 -4.18 21.86
N LEU A 77 -4.41 -5.10 21.19
CA LEU A 77 -4.93 -6.31 21.82
C LEU A 77 -3.80 -7.09 22.49
N LYS A 78 -2.70 -7.32 21.79
CA LYS A 78 -1.51 -8.00 22.33
C LYS A 78 -0.86 -7.31 23.53
N GLN A 79 -0.92 -5.98 23.57
CA GLN A 79 -0.24 -5.16 24.55
C GLN A 79 -1.03 -4.98 25.83
N VAL A 80 -2.34 -4.82 25.68
CA VAL A 80 -3.24 -4.35 26.75
C VAL A 80 -4.12 -5.48 27.27
N HIS A 81 -4.56 -6.37 26.38
CA HIS A 81 -5.62 -7.35 26.67
C HIS A 81 -5.09 -8.79 26.71
N GLU A 82 -4.19 -9.13 25.79
CA GLU A 82 -3.52 -10.41 25.75
C GLU A 82 -2.28 -10.35 26.65
N LYS A 83 -2.10 -11.31 27.56
CA LYS A 83 -0.84 -11.52 28.30
C LYS A 83 0.24 -12.09 27.37
N SER A 84 0.35 -11.56 26.15
CA SER A 84 1.24 -12.04 25.11
C SER A 84 2.70 -11.84 25.52
N VAL A 85 3.58 -12.67 24.93
CA VAL A 85 5.02 -12.70 25.25
C VAL A 85 5.62 -11.29 25.18
N LYS A 86 5.91 -10.76 26.37
CA LYS A 86 6.67 -9.54 26.57
C LYS A 86 8.11 -9.81 26.19
N LEU A 87 8.68 -8.97 25.34
CA LEU A 87 10.11 -8.96 25.00
C LEU A 87 10.74 -7.75 25.72
N PRO A 88 11.14 -7.89 27.00
CA PRO A 88 11.84 -6.83 27.70
C PRO A 88 13.22 -6.62 27.06
N CYS A 89 13.60 -5.36 26.88
CA CYS A 89 14.98 -5.04 26.51
C CYS A 89 15.86 -5.10 27.75
N ASP A 90 16.85 -5.97 27.76
CA ASP A 90 17.76 -6.13 28.90
C ASP A 90 18.60 -4.87 29.19
N LYS A 91 18.76 -3.98 28.21
CA LYS A 91 19.55 -2.74 28.35
C LYS A 91 18.77 -1.57 28.94
N CYS A 92 17.46 -1.47 28.70
CA CYS A 92 16.66 -0.30 29.13
C CYS A 92 15.31 -0.65 29.77
N GLY A 93 14.99 -1.93 29.93
CA GLY A 93 13.73 -2.41 30.51
C GLY A 93 12.49 -2.19 29.64
N LYS A 94 12.60 -1.56 28.47
CA LYS A 94 11.44 -1.29 27.61
C LYS A 94 10.80 -2.60 27.15
N ILE A 95 9.48 -2.71 27.31
CA ILE A 95 8.72 -3.90 26.92
C ILE A 95 8.22 -3.75 25.47
N LEU A 96 8.63 -4.68 24.62
CA LEU A 96 8.23 -4.77 23.22
C LEU A 96 7.36 -6.02 23.02
N TYR A 97 6.49 -6.01 22.02
CA TYR A 97 5.46 -7.05 21.83
C TYR A 97 5.52 -7.70 20.44
N SER A 98 6.58 -7.40 19.69
CA SER A 98 6.88 -8.01 18.39
C SER A 98 8.39 -8.15 18.23
N LYS A 99 8.82 -9.30 17.68
CA LYS A 99 10.22 -9.59 17.38
C LYS A 99 10.84 -8.54 16.44
N TYR A 100 10.08 -8.06 15.45
CA TYR A 100 10.54 -7.02 14.52
C TYR A 100 10.81 -5.71 15.25
N THR A 101 9.86 -5.26 16.08
CA THR A 101 10.01 -4.01 16.84
C THR A 101 11.12 -4.10 17.88
N PHE A 102 11.33 -5.27 18.47
CA PHE A 102 12.43 -5.54 19.40
C PHE A 102 13.80 -5.42 18.72
N LYS A 103 14.00 -6.11 17.58
CA LYS A 103 15.24 -6.02 16.80
C LYS A 103 15.53 -4.59 16.34
N ASN A 104 14.53 -3.89 15.82
CA ASN A 104 14.71 -2.50 15.38
C ASN A 104 14.99 -1.56 16.56
N HIS A 105 14.38 -1.81 17.73
CA HIS A 105 14.68 -1.07 18.95
C HIS A 105 16.15 -1.26 19.37
N GLN A 106 16.64 -2.51 19.46
CA GLN A 106 18.03 -2.79 19.77
C GLN A 106 18.98 -2.09 18.81
N ARG A 107 18.78 -2.24 17.49
CA ARG A 107 19.64 -1.62 16.48
C ARG A 107 19.69 -0.09 16.57
N LYS A 108 18.55 0.56 16.81
CA LYS A 108 18.46 2.04 16.78
C LYS A 108 18.80 2.71 18.11
N ASN A 109 18.49 2.06 19.24
CA ASN A 109 18.61 2.67 20.57
C ASN A 109 19.78 2.10 21.37
N HIS A 110 20.28 0.94 20.97
CA HIS A 110 21.43 0.28 21.58
C HIS A 110 22.38 -0.25 20.49
N PRO A 111 22.83 0.61 19.57
CA PRO A 111 23.82 0.20 18.58
C PRO A 111 25.02 -0.43 19.31
N PRO A 112 25.60 -1.51 18.78
CA PRO A 112 26.86 -2.00 19.32
C PRO A 112 27.85 -0.83 19.25
N ASP A 113 28.59 -0.60 20.34
CA ASP A 113 29.65 0.40 20.36
C ASP A 113 30.53 0.16 19.13
N ALA A 114 30.54 1.13 18.22
CA ALA A 114 31.46 1.12 17.10
C ALA A 114 32.85 1.06 17.74
N LYS A 115 33.54 -0.05 17.53
CA LYS A 115 34.93 -0.23 17.97
C LYS A 115 35.68 1.03 17.54
N ILE A 116 36.14 1.78 18.54
CA ILE A 116 37.13 2.83 18.36
C ILE A 116 38.42 2.06 18.08
N GLU A 117 38.74 1.90 16.79
CA GLU A 117 40.11 1.70 16.33
C GLU A 117 40.80 3.05 16.19
#